data_AF-A0A0B7FNT6-F1
#
_entry.id   AF-A0A0B7FNT6-F1
#
_cell.length_a   1.000
_cell.length_b   1.000
_cell.length_c   1.000
_cell.angle_alpha   90.00
_cell.angle_beta   90.00
_cell.angle_gamma   90.00
#
_symmetry.space_group_name_H-M   'P 1'
#
loop_
_entity.id
_entity.type
_entity.pdbx_description
1 polymer ?
#
loop_
_entity_poly.entity_id
_entity_poly.type
_entity_poly.pdbx_seq_one_letter_code
_entity_poly.pdbx_strand_id
1 'polypeptide(L)'
;MSNDLDLQSILGEPRNSPKLTALIQRLGSLATPPITSLAPDSKSYAGTTYDNYYDIGISLMFTHPTKGSNVDEYVCDSIDVMNVPDAEAGNTRAAKTSSRYRPFPGLPLPLTKRDSATTATDDTSSSSETFPLKPTTIGAEFVQYFGEPGRKGGGTGSAGPGIWCDWPGQGLMVEFGGDEARGPSAWETGAKACEYTTRLFFSRVYHLSHFSASIRLACYLSIGAGFLALSWPCLDGALSNQPLTTASLNQPSRRSLDAIGTFINALQDLNNPLT
;
A
#
# COMPACT_ATOMS: atom_id res chain seq x y z
N MET A 1 7.39 0.89 25.42
CA MET A 1 6.65 -0.36 25.14
C MET A 1 6.75 -0.57 23.65
N SER A 2 7.55 -1.54 23.19
CA SER A 2 7.71 -1.79 21.75
C SER A 2 6.36 -2.14 21.16
N ASN A 3 6.05 -1.53 20.02
CA ASN A 3 4.87 -1.85 19.23
C ASN A 3 5.01 -3.29 18.71
N ASP A 4 4.45 -4.27 19.44
CA ASP A 4 4.54 -5.71 19.13
C ASP A 4 3.83 -6.12 17.82
N LEU A 5 3.18 -5.18 17.12
CA LEU A 5 2.46 -5.39 15.87
C LEU A 5 3.07 -4.57 14.73
N ASP A 6 4.36 -4.82 14.45
CA ASP A 6 5.01 -4.23 13.29
C ASP A 6 4.71 -5.07 12.03
N LEU A 7 3.59 -4.77 11.37
CA LEU A 7 3.21 -5.41 10.11
C LEU A 7 4.21 -5.12 8.98
N GLN A 8 4.86 -3.95 8.99
CA GLN A 8 5.81 -3.58 7.94
C GLN A 8 7.05 -4.49 7.98
N SER A 9 7.43 -4.95 9.17
CA SER A 9 8.52 -5.89 9.35
C SER A 9 8.30 -7.25 8.66
N ILE A 10 7.05 -7.61 8.33
CA ILE A 10 6.74 -8.88 7.63
C ILE A 10 6.91 -8.77 6.11
N LEU A 11 6.91 -7.55 5.57
CA LEU A 11 7.13 -7.36 4.14
C LEU A 11 8.53 -7.90 3.78
N GLY A 12 8.58 -8.81 2.81
CA GLY A 12 9.79 -9.46 2.31
C GLY A 12 10.13 -10.76 3.01
N GLU A 13 9.44 -11.11 4.10
CA GLU A 13 9.63 -12.37 4.78
C GLU A 13 9.04 -13.54 3.96
N PRO A 14 9.67 -14.73 3.99
CA PRO A 14 9.12 -15.90 3.35
C PRO A 14 7.88 -16.41 4.09
N ARG A 15 7.04 -17.17 3.37
CA ARG A 15 5.77 -17.70 3.88
C ARG A 15 5.89 -18.57 5.14
N ASN A 16 7.03 -19.24 5.33
CA ASN A 16 7.31 -20.09 6.48
C ASN A 16 8.20 -19.40 7.54
N SER A 17 8.34 -18.08 7.49
CA SER A 17 9.22 -17.38 8.43
C SER A 17 8.70 -17.54 9.88
N PRO A 18 9.60 -17.75 10.86
CA PRO A 18 9.21 -17.78 12.27
C PRO A 18 8.56 -16.46 12.72
N LYS A 19 8.99 -15.34 12.13
CA LYS A 19 8.48 -14.00 12.40
C LYS A 19 7.03 -13.83 11.98
N LEU A 20 6.68 -14.29 10.78
CA LEU A 20 5.30 -14.30 10.30
C LEU A 20 4.44 -15.21 11.17
N THR A 21 4.93 -16.41 11.49
CA THR A 21 4.21 -17.36 12.35
C THR A 21 3.91 -16.76 13.72
N ALA A 22 4.89 -16.10 14.34
CA ALA A 22 4.74 -15.41 15.61
C ALA A 22 3.72 -14.27 15.54
N LEU A 23 3.75 -13.46 14.46
CA LEU A 23 2.76 -12.40 14.25
C LEU A 23 1.34 -12.97 14.15
N ILE A 24 1.13 -14.01 13.33
CA ILE A 24 -0.19 -14.63 13.15
C ILE A 24 -0.72 -15.19 14.47
N GLN A 25 0.11 -15.89 15.24
CA GLN A 25 -0.26 -16.38 16.58
C GLN A 25 -0.61 -15.24 17.53
N ARG A 26 0.16 -14.15 17.49
CA ARG A 26 -0.11 -12.96 18.30
C ARG A 26 -1.45 -12.34 17.93
N LEU A 27 -1.75 -12.17 16.64
CA LEU A 27 -3.04 -11.67 16.17
C LEU A 27 -4.19 -12.59 16.61
N GLY A 28 -4.01 -13.90 16.57
CA GLY A 28 -4.97 -14.87 17.11
C GLY A 28 -5.26 -14.66 18.60
N SER A 29 -4.24 -14.32 19.40
CA SER A 29 -4.42 -14.03 20.83
C SER A 29 -5.14 -12.72 21.11
N LEU A 30 -5.08 -11.76 20.19
CA LEU A 30 -5.75 -10.45 20.30
C LEU A 30 -7.19 -10.47 19.77
N ALA A 31 -7.54 -11.46 18.96
CA ALA A 31 -8.90 -11.66 18.49
C ALA A 31 -9.87 -11.86 19.67
N THR A 32 -11.12 -11.45 19.47
CA THR A 32 -12.18 -11.61 20.47
C THR A 32 -13.33 -12.40 19.85
N PRO A 33 -13.57 -13.67 20.24
CA PRO A 33 -12.78 -14.46 21.18
C PRO A 33 -11.38 -14.82 20.61
N PRO A 34 -10.40 -15.14 21.49
CA PRO A 34 -9.07 -15.58 21.05
C PRO A 34 -9.13 -16.85 20.21
N ILE A 35 -8.25 -16.94 19.22
CA ILE A 35 -8.18 -18.05 18.26
C ILE A 35 -6.85 -18.77 18.45
N THR A 36 -6.90 -20.04 18.84
CA THR A 36 -5.71 -20.84 19.17
C THR A 36 -5.09 -21.53 17.96
N SER A 37 -5.86 -21.75 16.90
CA SER A 37 -5.40 -22.35 15.65
C SER A 37 -5.85 -21.52 14.47
N LEU A 38 -4.89 -20.88 13.81
CA LEU A 38 -5.11 -20.08 12.62
C LEU A 38 -4.50 -20.82 11.43
N ALA A 39 -5.36 -21.26 10.53
CA ALA A 39 -4.96 -21.81 9.24
C ALA A 39 -5.42 -20.84 8.13
N PRO A 40 -4.55 -20.44 7.20
CA PRO A 40 -4.97 -19.61 6.09
C PRO A 40 -5.82 -20.40 5.09
N ASP A 41 -6.77 -19.71 4.46
CA ASP A 41 -7.37 -20.16 3.21
C ASP A 41 -6.47 -19.71 2.05
N SER A 42 -5.65 -20.63 1.55
CA SER A 42 -4.63 -20.34 0.54
C SER A 42 -5.17 -20.42 -0.88
N LYS A 43 -4.92 -19.37 -1.67
CA LYS A 43 -5.29 -19.30 -3.10
C LYS A 43 -4.08 -18.93 -3.94
N SER A 44 -3.67 -19.84 -4.82
CA SER A 44 -2.53 -19.63 -5.71
C SER A 44 -2.99 -19.29 -7.12
N TYR A 45 -2.32 -18.31 -7.71
CA TYR A 45 -2.45 -17.87 -9.09
C TYR A 45 -1.05 -17.88 -9.74
N ALA A 46 -0.97 -17.66 -11.05
CA ALA A 46 0.30 -17.61 -11.74
C ALA A 46 1.24 -16.55 -11.15
N GLY A 47 2.27 -16.98 -10.41
CA GLY A 47 3.30 -16.13 -9.80
C GLY A 47 2.94 -15.48 -8.46
N THR A 48 1.76 -15.77 -7.90
CA THR A 48 1.28 -15.17 -6.64
C THR A 48 0.50 -16.18 -5.81
N THR A 49 0.70 -16.18 -4.50
CA THR A 49 -0.14 -16.93 -3.55
C THR A 49 -0.70 -16.00 -2.49
N TYR A 50 -1.99 -16.12 -2.20
CA TYR A 50 -2.67 -15.40 -1.13
C TYR A 50 -2.93 -16.33 0.04
N ASP A 51 -2.56 -15.92 1.24
CA ASP A 51 -2.99 -16.54 2.49
C ASP A 51 -4.00 -15.62 3.17
N ASN A 52 -5.27 -16.05 3.14
CA ASN A 52 -6.37 -15.29 3.70
C ASN A 52 -6.66 -15.79 5.11
N TYR A 53 -6.42 -14.96 6.13
CA TYR A 53 -6.75 -15.26 7.53
C TYR A 53 -8.03 -14.53 7.92
N TYR A 54 -9.15 -15.08 7.47
CA TYR A 54 -10.48 -14.49 7.64
C TYR A 54 -10.80 -14.14 9.11
N ASP A 55 -10.45 -15.02 10.04
CA ASP A 55 -10.83 -14.87 11.45
C ASP A 55 -10.05 -13.77 12.20
N ILE A 56 -8.96 -13.26 11.63
CA ILE A 56 -8.16 -12.15 12.18
C ILE A 56 -8.05 -10.97 11.21
N GLY A 57 -8.86 -10.94 10.14
CA GLY A 57 -8.97 -9.75 9.30
C GLY A 57 -7.70 -9.38 8.53
N ILE A 58 -6.89 -10.36 8.10
CA ILE A 58 -5.66 -10.09 7.33
C ILE A 58 -5.54 -11.00 6.10
N SER A 59 -5.07 -10.43 4.99
CA SER A 59 -4.67 -11.19 3.79
C SER A 59 -3.20 -10.93 3.49
N LEU A 60 -2.44 -11.98 3.23
CA LEU A 60 -1.02 -11.87 2.86
C LEU A 60 -0.87 -12.28 1.41
N MET A 61 -0.22 -11.43 0.62
CA MET A 61 0.12 -11.74 -0.77
C MET A 61 1.60 -12.05 -0.86
N PHE A 62 1.92 -13.24 -1.36
CA PHE A 62 3.28 -13.68 -1.60
C PHE A 62 3.58 -13.70 -3.11
N THR A 63 4.71 -13.16 -3.51
CA THR A 63 5.18 -13.17 -4.91
C THR A 63 6.65 -13.53 -4.99
N HIS A 64 7.13 -13.91 -6.17
CA HIS A 64 8.57 -14.04 -6.38
C HIS A 64 9.27 -12.67 -6.28
N PRO A 65 10.41 -12.58 -5.58
CA PRO A 65 11.15 -11.32 -5.42
C PRO A 65 11.61 -10.77 -6.78
N THR A 66 12.02 -11.65 -7.69
CA THR A 66 12.45 -11.30 -9.05
C THR A 66 11.49 -11.91 -10.07
N LYS A 67 10.92 -11.07 -10.94
CA LYS A 67 10.08 -11.51 -12.05
C LYS A 67 10.89 -12.44 -12.96
N GLY A 68 10.43 -13.68 -13.15
CA GLY A 68 11.08 -14.68 -13.99
C GLY A 68 12.20 -15.47 -13.31
N SER A 69 12.39 -15.33 -11.99
CA SER A 69 13.24 -16.25 -11.25
C SER A 69 12.53 -17.61 -11.09
N ASN A 70 13.26 -18.69 -11.38
CA ASN A 70 12.82 -20.07 -11.12
C ASN A 70 13.11 -20.50 -9.67
N VAL A 71 13.56 -19.58 -8.82
CA VAL A 71 13.75 -19.86 -7.40
C VAL A 71 12.36 -19.91 -6.76
N ASP A 72 12.02 -21.06 -6.19
CA ASP A 72 10.76 -21.33 -5.46
C ASP A 72 10.62 -20.56 -4.14
N GLU A 73 11.18 -19.34 -4.08
CA GLU A 73 11.14 -18.48 -2.91
C GLU A 73 10.09 -17.39 -3.13
N TYR A 74 8.99 -17.54 -2.41
CA TYR A 74 7.88 -16.58 -2.35
C TYR A 74 8.03 -15.74 -1.09
N VAL A 75 8.05 -14.42 -1.25
CA VAL A 75 8.16 -13.45 -0.16
C VAL A 75 6.89 -12.62 -0.05
N CYS A 76 6.57 -12.16 1.16
CA CYS A 76 5.40 -11.33 1.41
C CYS A 76 5.57 -9.97 0.71
N ASP A 77 4.78 -9.72 -0.34
CA ASP A 77 4.82 -8.48 -1.13
C ASP A 77 3.85 -7.43 -0.60
N SER A 78 2.66 -7.87 -0.16
CA SER A 78 1.66 -6.98 0.42
C SER A 78 0.84 -7.65 1.52
N ILE A 79 0.27 -6.81 2.38
CA ILE A 79 -0.57 -7.17 3.51
C ILE A 79 -1.84 -6.33 3.43
N ASP A 80 -3.00 -6.97 3.37
CA ASP A 80 -4.29 -6.29 3.47
C ASP A 80 -4.83 -6.44 4.89
N VAL A 81 -5.10 -5.31 5.53
CA VAL A 81 -5.73 -5.18 6.84
C VAL A 81 -7.20 -4.86 6.62
N MET A 82 -8.07 -5.66 7.19
CA MET A 82 -9.51 -5.56 6.99
C MET A 82 -10.15 -4.80 8.14
N ASN A 83 -10.78 -3.67 7.83
CA ASN A 83 -11.63 -2.93 8.74
C ASN A 83 -13.08 -3.09 8.29
N VAL A 84 -13.62 -4.28 8.49
CA VAL A 84 -15.04 -4.56 8.22
C VAL A 84 -15.80 -4.13 9.47
N PRO A 85 -16.53 -2.99 9.47
CA PRO A 85 -17.42 -2.69 10.58
C PRO A 85 -18.41 -3.84 10.72
N ASP A 86 -18.66 -4.30 11.95
CA ASP A 86 -19.76 -5.22 12.22
C ASP A 86 -21.00 -4.62 11.55
N ALA A 87 -21.67 -5.40 10.69
CA ALA A 87 -22.80 -4.90 9.92
C ALA A 87 -23.80 -4.27 10.89
N GLU A 88 -23.83 -2.93 10.97
CA GLU A 88 -24.72 -2.27 11.90
C GLU A 88 -26.15 -2.74 11.62
N ALA A 89 -26.88 -3.07 12.68
CA ALA A 89 -28.25 -3.56 12.60
C ALA A 89 -29.13 -2.50 11.90
N GLY A 90 -29.28 -2.63 10.58
CA GLY A 90 -30.01 -1.67 9.75
C GLY A 90 -29.38 -1.43 8.36
N ASN A 91 -28.07 -1.62 8.19
CA ASN A 91 -27.44 -1.47 6.88
C ASN A 91 -27.53 -2.78 6.07
N THR A 92 -28.71 -3.01 5.48
CA THR A 92 -29.01 -4.19 4.65
C THR A 92 -28.17 -4.32 3.38
N ARG A 93 -27.39 -3.29 3.01
CA ARG A 93 -26.48 -3.32 1.84
C ARG A 93 -25.06 -3.75 2.21
N ALA A 94 -24.53 -3.31 3.35
CA ALA A 94 -23.28 -3.84 3.91
C ALA A 94 -23.36 -5.37 4.15
N ALA A 95 -24.55 -5.87 4.50
CA ALA A 95 -24.83 -7.29 4.67
C ALA A 95 -24.76 -8.12 3.37
N LYS A 96 -24.92 -7.52 2.18
CA LYS A 96 -24.93 -8.27 0.90
C LYS A 96 -23.55 -8.53 0.32
N THR A 97 -22.53 -7.83 0.81
CA THR A 97 -21.11 -8.15 0.59
C THR A 97 -20.51 -8.56 1.92
N SER A 98 -21.13 -9.54 2.60
CA SER A 98 -20.61 -10.07 3.87
C SER A 98 -19.21 -10.62 3.63
N SER A 99 -18.22 -9.77 3.83
CA SER A 99 -16.83 -10.16 3.79
C SER A 99 -16.67 -11.28 4.80
N ARG A 100 -16.07 -12.39 4.39
CA ARG A 100 -15.75 -13.49 5.32
C ARG A 100 -14.75 -13.02 6.38
N TYR A 101 -14.10 -11.88 6.17
CA TYR A 101 -13.16 -11.28 7.10
C TYR A 101 -13.85 -10.68 8.31
N ARG A 102 -13.30 -11.01 9.48
CA ARG A 102 -13.54 -10.30 10.73
C ARG A 102 -12.72 -9.00 10.77
N PRO A 103 -13.06 -8.03 11.63
CA PRO A 103 -12.22 -6.86 11.85
C PRO A 103 -10.81 -7.27 12.33
N PHE A 104 -9.80 -6.56 11.86
CA PHE A 104 -8.42 -6.75 12.31
C PHE A 104 -8.28 -6.47 13.82
N PRO A 105 -7.83 -7.43 14.65
CA PRO A 105 -7.79 -7.27 16.10
C PRO A 105 -6.64 -6.38 16.59
N GLY A 106 -5.72 -6.00 15.71
CA GLY A 106 -4.59 -5.13 16.02
C GLY A 106 -4.86 -3.63 15.85
N LEU A 107 -6.13 -3.22 15.68
CA LEU A 107 -6.48 -1.80 15.63
C LEU A 107 -6.53 -1.18 17.06
N PRO A 108 -6.06 0.07 17.25
CA PRO A 108 -5.50 0.96 16.25
C PRO A 108 -4.08 0.59 15.83
N LEU A 109 -3.81 0.60 14.52
CA LEU A 109 -2.51 0.24 13.95
C LEU A 109 -1.67 1.51 13.69
N PRO A 110 -0.49 1.67 14.31
CA PRO A 110 0.36 2.82 14.04
C PRO A 110 1.01 2.70 12.65
N LEU A 111 0.76 3.68 11.79
CA LEU A 111 1.41 3.83 10.49
C LEU A 111 2.46 4.94 10.56
N THR A 112 3.69 4.63 10.19
CA THR A 112 4.78 5.61 10.11
C THR A 112 4.86 6.17 8.70
N LYS A 113 4.94 7.51 8.58
CA LYS A 113 5.24 8.17 7.31
C LYS A 113 6.67 7.86 6.88
N ARG A 114 6.85 7.45 5.63
CA ARG A 114 8.17 7.37 4.99
C ARG A 114 8.48 8.74 4.39
N ASP A 115 9.53 9.37 4.91
CA ASP A 115 10.03 10.61 4.34
C ASP A 115 10.67 10.34 2.98
N SER A 116 10.20 11.02 1.93
CA SER A 116 10.70 10.83 0.56
C SER A 116 12.08 11.48 0.32
N ALA A 117 12.66 12.17 1.31
CA ALA A 117 14.01 12.71 1.21
C ALA A 117 14.52 13.15 2.59
N THR A 118 15.52 12.45 3.13
CA THR A 118 16.56 13.09 3.95
C THR A 118 17.83 12.27 3.83
N THR A 119 18.76 12.83 3.05
CA THR A 119 20.19 12.71 3.25
C THR A 119 20.50 12.67 4.74
N ALA A 120 21.31 11.70 5.15
CA ALA A 120 21.79 11.53 6.51
C ALA A 120 22.62 12.74 6.96
N THR A 121 21.97 13.77 7.50
CA THR A 121 22.59 14.85 8.29
C THR A 121 21.49 15.54 9.10
N ASP A 122 21.21 15.03 10.29
CA ASP A 122 21.29 15.76 11.56
C ASP A 122 20.48 15.04 12.65
N ASP A 123 21.19 14.67 13.72
CA ASP A 123 20.66 14.17 14.98
C ASP A 123 19.87 15.28 15.68
N THR A 124 18.61 15.45 15.33
CA THR A 124 17.65 16.11 16.23
C THR A 124 16.36 15.33 16.22
N SER A 125 16.06 14.75 17.38
CA SER A 125 14.93 13.89 17.71
C SER A 125 13.58 14.57 17.48
N SER A 126 13.15 14.74 16.23
CA SER A 126 11.73 14.91 15.94
C SER A 126 11.08 13.55 16.16
N SER A 127 10.28 13.46 17.22
CA SER A 127 9.35 12.35 17.44
C SER A 127 8.65 12.04 16.11
N SER A 128 8.96 10.90 15.48
CA SER A 128 8.26 10.46 14.28
C SER A 128 6.79 10.33 14.63
N GLU A 129 5.99 11.33 14.24
CA GLU A 129 4.56 11.34 14.45
C GLU A 129 3.99 10.10 13.77
N THR A 130 3.22 9.28 14.46
CA THR A 130 2.61 8.07 13.90
C THR A 130 1.14 8.33 13.64
N PHE A 131 0.64 7.87 12.49
CA PHE A 131 -0.78 7.94 12.15
C PHE A 131 -1.51 6.74 12.75
N PRO A 132 -2.42 6.94 13.72
CA PRO A 132 -3.15 5.84 14.33
C PRO A 132 -4.31 5.42 13.43
N LEU A 133 -4.13 4.36 12.64
CA LEU A 133 -5.21 3.78 11.84
C LEU A 133 -6.25 3.15 12.78
N LYS A 134 -7.42 3.77 12.89
CA LYS A 134 -8.54 3.33 13.74
C LYS A 134 -9.66 2.76 12.87
N PRO A 135 -10.58 1.96 13.45
CA PRO A 135 -11.76 1.50 12.74
C PRO A 135 -12.64 2.64 12.19
N THR A 136 -12.55 3.82 12.81
CA THR A 136 -13.31 5.03 12.45
C THR A 136 -12.50 6.02 11.62
N THR A 137 -11.31 5.63 11.14
CA THR A 137 -10.47 6.52 10.35
C THR A 137 -11.12 6.78 9.00
N ILE A 138 -11.20 8.07 8.64
CA ILE A 138 -11.87 8.53 7.43
C ILE A 138 -10.87 9.01 6.37
N GLY A 139 -11.31 9.09 5.12
CA GLY A 139 -10.48 9.54 4.00
C GLY A 139 -9.81 10.90 4.21
N ALA A 140 -10.50 11.86 4.84
CA ALA A 140 -9.93 13.17 5.14
C ALA A 140 -8.67 13.11 6.03
N GLU A 141 -8.65 12.21 7.02
CA GLU A 141 -7.53 12.06 7.94
C GLU A 141 -6.28 11.51 7.22
N PHE A 142 -6.46 10.57 6.27
CA PHE A 142 -5.36 10.09 5.44
C PHE A 142 -4.75 11.20 4.60
N VAL A 143 -5.59 12.01 3.94
CA VAL A 143 -5.11 13.11 3.09
C VAL A 143 -4.43 14.19 3.92
N GLN A 144 -4.98 14.52 5.09
CA GLN A 144 -4.37 15.46 6.02
C GLN A 144 -2.96 15.03 6.45
N TYR A 145 -2.76 13.74 6.72
CA TYR A 145 -1.50 13.23 7.25
C TYR A 145 -0.49 12.85 6.14
N PHE A 146 -0.91 12.11 5.12
CA PHE A 146 -0.05 11.61 4.03
C PHE A 146 0.02 12.53 2.81
N GLY A 147 -0.83 13.56 2.73
CA GLY A 147 -0.96 14.42 1.56
C GLY A 147 -1.82 13.81 0.46
N GLU A 148 -1.77 14.41 -0.73
CA GLU A 148 -2.54 13.92 -1.89
C GLU A 148 -2.04 12.54 -2.36
N PRO A 149 -2.95 11.59 -2.64
CA PRO A 149 -2.58 10.28 -3.16
C PRO A 149 -2.02 10.41 -4.59
N GLY A 150 -0.99 9.60 -4.90
CA GLY A 150 -0.38 9.58 -6.23
C GLY A 150 -1.27 8.92 -7.29
N ARG A 151 -2.16 8.02 -6.88
CA ARG A 151 -3.19 7.41 -7.74
C ARG A 151 -4.49 7.25 -6.97
N LYS A 152 -5.62 7.30 -7.69
CA LYS A 152 -6.94 7.14 -7.11
C LYS A 152 -7.94 6.61 -8.14
N GLY A 153 -9.00 5.95 -7.70
CA GLY A 153 -10.01 5.37 -8.59
C GLY A 153 -11.18 4.73 -7.85
N GLY A 154 -12.08 4.07 -8.57
CA GLY A 154 -13.24 3.40 -7.98
C GLY A 154 -14.47 4.30 -7.82
N GLY A 155 -15.41 3.86 -6.98
CA GLY A 155 -16.66 4.58 -6.69
C GLY A 155 -17.70 4.58 -7.83
N THR A 156 -17.38 4.07 -9.01
CA THR A 156 -18.31 4.06 -10.15
C THR A 156 -19.37 2.98 -9.98
N GLY A 157 -20.62 3.41 -9.81
CA GLY A 157 -21.78 2.53 -9.70
C GLY A 157 -22.08 2.07 -8.27
N SER A 158 -23.26 1.46 -8.10
CA SER A 158 -23.76 1.01 -6.80
C SER A 158 -23.27 -0.38 -6.37
N ALA A 159 -22.65 -1.12 -7.29
CA ALA A 159 -22.17 -2.49 -7.08
C ALA A 159 -20.65 -2.64 -7.26
N GLY A 160 -19.94 -1.53 -7.52
CA GLY A 160 -18.49 -1.51 -7.69
C GLY A 160 -17.74 -1.41 -6.36
N PRO A 161 -16.39 -1.54 -6.42
CA PRO A 161 -15.56 -1.23 -5.26
C PRO A 161 -15.76 0.23 -4.83
N GLY A 162 -15.47 0.51 -3.57
CA GLY A 162 -15.47 1.88 -3.08
C GLY A 162 -14.42 2.73 -3.81
N ILE A 163 -14.36 4.02 -3.49
CA ILE A 163 -13.20 4.81 -3.86
C ILE A 163 -11.96 4.24 -3.18
N TRP A 164 -10.84 4.27 -3.89
CA TRP A 164 -9.55 3.89 -3.35
C TRP A 164 -8.51 4.96 -3.67
N CYS A 165 -7.57 5.11 -2.73
CA CYS A 165 -6.46 6.04 -2.80
C CYS A 165 -5.15 5.29 -2.57
N ASP A 166 -4.13 5.63 -3.34
CA ASP A 166 -2.82 5.00 -3.28
C ASP A 166 -1.75 6.07 -3.10
N TRP A 167 -0.92 5.88 -2.07
CA TRP A 167 0.28 6.65 -1.75
C TRP A 167 1.51 5.78 -1.98
N PRO A 168 2.03 5.69 -3.23
CA PRO A 168 3.16 4.83 -3.55
C PRO A 168 4.40 5.19 -2.74
N GLY A 169 4.63 6.48 -2.45
CA GLY A 169 5.73 6.94 -1.59
C GLY A 169 5.71 6.30 -0.19
N GLN A 170 4.51 6.05 0.30
CA GLN A 170 4.24 5.49 1.62
C GLN A 170 4.05 3.96 1.57
N GLY A 171 3.98 3.35 0.37
CA GLY A 171 3.64 1.93 0.19
C GLY A 171 2.31 1.58 0.83
N LEU A 172 1.34 2.48 0.68
CA LEU A 172 0.03 2.44 1.32
C LEU A 172 -1.05 2.62 0.25
N MET A 173 -2.03 1.73 0.23
CA MET A 173 -3.25 1.89 -0.57
C MET A 173 -4.43 1.63 0.35
N VAL A 174 -5.46 2.46 0.26
CA VAL A 174 -6.64 2.40 1.11
C VAL A 174 -7.87 2.35 0.23
N GLU A 175 -8.76 1.40 0.49
CA GLU A 175 -10.12 1.37 -0.04
C GLU A 175 -11.10 1.81 1.06
N PHE A 176 -11.99 2.73 0.70
CA PHE A 176 -13.01 3.25 1.61
C PHE A 176 -14.34 2.52 1.40
N GLY A 177 -15.02 2.22 2.50
CA GLY A 177 -16.30 1.55 2.52
C GLY A 177 -17.48 2.50 2.69
N GLY A 178 -18.66 1.92 2.94
CA GLY A 178 -19.88 2.69 3.13
C GLY A 178 -20.57 3.12 1.85
N ASP A 179 -21.67 3.85 2.02
CA ASP A 179 -22.44 4.42 0.90
C ASP A 179 -21.75 5.70 0.40
N GLU A 180 -20.99 6.38 1.26
CA GLU A 180 -20.24 7.60 0.98
C GLU A 180 -19.08 7.37 0.01
N ALA A 181 -18.56 6.15 -0.08
CA ALA A 181 -17.48 5.77 -0.98
C ALA A 181 -17.98 5.23 -2.34
N ARG A 182 -19.29 5.26 -2.62
CA ARG A 182 -19.87 4.64 -3.82
C ARG A 182 -20.87 5.55 -4.53
N GLY A 183 -21.07 5.28 -5.82
CA GLY A 183 -22.03 5.99 -6.65
C GLY A 183 -21.51 7.30 -7.24
N PRO A 184 -22.39 8.05 -7.92
CA PRO A 184 -22.00 9.23 -8.70
C PRO A 184 -21.29 10.33 -7.90
N SER A 185 -21.54 10.38 -6.58
CA SER A 185 -21.01 11.41 -5.68
C SER A 185 -19.91 10.90 -4.74
N ALA A 186 -19.34 9.72 -5.03
CA ALA A 186 -18.39 9.05 -4.15
C ALA A 186 -17.13 9.89 -3.88
N TRP A 187 -16.72 10.72 -4.84
CA TRP A 187 -15.55 11.58 -4.68
C TRP A 187 -15.85 12.84 -3.89
N GLU A 188 -17.09 13.27 -3.82
CA GLU A 188 -17.55 14.41 -3.05
C GLU A 188 -17.83 14.01 -1.59
N THR A 189 -18.37 12.81 -1.37
CA THR A 189 -18.71 12.31 -0.03
C THR A 189 -17.63 11.45 0.62
N GLY A 190 -16.71 10.91 -0.17
CA GLY A 190 -15.70 9.94 0.27
C GLY A 190 -14.72 10.44 1.32
N ALA A 191 -14.60 11.75 1.52
CA ALA A 191 -13.79 12.33 2.60
C ALA A 191 -14.25 11.86 3.98
N LYS A 192 -15.55 11.57 4.10
CA LYS A 192 -16.22 11.10 5.33
C LYS A 192 -16.34 9.59 5.38
N ALA A 193 -15.99 8.89 4.29
CA ALA A 193 -16.08 7.44 4.25
C ALA A 193 -15.01 6.82 5.15
N CYS A 194 -15.43 5.86 5.96
CA CYS A 194 -14.51 5.07 6.77
C CYS A 194 -13.69 4.14 5.87
N GLU A 195 -12.44 3.93 6.27
CA GLU A 195 -11.57 2.91 5.70
C GLU A 195 -12.22 1.52 5.82
N TYR A 196 -12.20 0.76 4.74
CA TYR A 196 -12.69 -0.62 4.72
C TYR A 196 -11.55 -1.63 4.61
N THR A 197 -10.52 -1.28 3.85
CA THR A 197 -9.33 -2.12 3.71
C THR A 197 -8.10 -1.24 3.51
N THR A 198 -7.05 -1.52 4.27
CA THR A 198 -5.73 -0.90 4.15
C THR A 198 -4.72 -1.92 3.68
N ARG A 199 -4.14 -1.68 2.51
CA ARG A 199 -3.04 -2.46 1.95
C ARG A 199 -1.70 -1.78 2.23
N LEU A 200 -0.82 -2.52 2.91
CA LEU A 200 0.60 -2.19 3.06
C LEU A 200 1.40 -2.98 2.02
N PHE A 201 2.35 -2.33 1.34
CA PHE A 201 3.16 -3.00 0.32
C PHE A 201 4.55 -2.37 0.17
N PHE A 202 5.46 -3.10 -0.47
CA PHE A 202 6.74 -2.55 -0.88
C PHE A 202 6.55 -1.48 -1.96
N SER A 203 6.96 -0.25 -1.66
CA SER A 203 7.17 0.72 -2.72
C SER A 203 8.40 0.34 -3.54
N ARG A 204 8.19 -0.47 -4.59
CA ARG A 204 9.26 -0.88 -5.51
C ARG A 204 9.85 0.31 -6.30
N VAL A 205 9.23 1.50 -6.20
CA VAL A 205 9.70 2.74 -6.83
C VAL A 205 11.05 3.20 -6.24
N TYR A 206 11.38 2.82 -4.99
CA TYR A 206 12.61 3.30 -4.34
C TYR A 206 13.77 2.30 -4.32
N HIS A 207 13.52 1.00 -4.57
CA HIS A 207 14.60 0.03 -4.52
C HIS A 207 15.49 0.03 -5.78
N LEU A 208 14.97 0.52 -6.92
CA LEU A 208 15.76 0.65 -8.15
C LEU A 208 16.79 1.80 -8.08
N SER A 209 16.56 2.84 -7.28
CA SER A 209 17.54 3.92 -7.11
C SER A 209 18.70 3.51 -6.21
N HIS A 210 18.47 2.67 -5.19
CA HIS A 210 19.51 2.22 -4.27
C HIS A 210 20.31 1.03 -4.82
N PHE A 211 19.69 0.11 -5.56
CA PHE A 211 20.44 -0.97 -6.22
C PHE A 211 21.39 -0.45 -7.32
N SER A 212 20.98 0.63 -8.01
CA SER A 212 21.88 1.34 -8.94
C SER A 212 23.00 2.11 -8.24
N ALA A 213 22.81 2.56 -6.99
CA ALA A 213 23.83 3.29 -6.23
C ALA A 213 24.90 2.34 -5.65
N SER A 214 24.52 1.16 -5.16
CA SER A 214 25.47 0.16 -4.67
C SER A 214 26.38 -0.41 -5.77
N ILE A 215 25.88 -0.54 -7.01
CA ILE A 215 26.71 -0.91 -8.17
C ILE A 215 27.67 0.22 -8.55
N ARG A 216 27.24 1.49 -8.49
CA ARG A 216 28.14 2.62 -8.75
C ARG A 216 29.23 2.77 -7.69
N LEU A 217 28.92 2.50 -6.41
CA LEU A 217 29.92 2.56 -5.34
C LEU A 217 30.93 1.40 -5.42
N ALA A 218 30.49 0.20 -5.81
CA ALA A 218 31.39 -0.93 -6.08
C ALA A 218 32.30 -0.68 -7.30
N CYS A 219 31.81 -0.02 -8.35
CA CYS A 219 32.66 0.36 -9.49
C CYS A 219 33.69 1.44 -9.15
N TYR A 220 33.40 2.37 -8.22
CA TYR A 220 34.37 3.39 -7.81
C TYR A 220 35.46 2.87 -6.86
N LEU A 221 35.15 1.89 -6.00
CA LEU A 221 36.14 1.29 -5.11
C LEU A 221 37.11 0.32 -5.82
N SER A 222 36.78 -0.21 -7.00
CA SER A 222 37.69 -1.04 -7.79
C SER A 222 38.61 -0.28 -8.74
N ILE A 223 38.41 1.04 -8.93
CA ILE A 223 39.30 1.88 -9.77
C ILE A 223 40.47 2.47 -8.96
N GLY A 224 40.46 2.35 -7.63
CA GLY A 224 41.51 2.87 -6.74
C GLY A 224 42.74 1.98 -6.56
N ALA A 225 42.78 0.77 -7.13
CA ALA A 225 43.92 -0.13 -6.96
C ALA A 225 44.19 -0.94 -8.25
N GLY A 226 45.23 -0.55 -8.97
CA GLY A 226 45.93 -1.45 -9.90
C GLY A 226 45.67 -1.17 -11.39
N PHE A 227 46.68 -0.61 -12.03
CA PHE A 227 46.92 -0.64 -13.47
C PHE A 227 46.75 -2.06 -14.06
N LEU A 228 45.95 -2.19 -15.13
CA LEU A 228 46.31 -2.95 -16.33
C LEU A 228 45.35 -2.60 -17.47
N ALA A 229 45.92 -1.98 -18.51
CA ALA A 229 45.26 -1.74 -19.77
C ALA A 229 44.92 -3.09 -20.43
N LEU A 230 43.63 -3.36 -20.57
CA LEU A 230 43.11 -4.32 -21.53
C LEU A 230 42.04 -3.62 -22.36
N SER A 231 42.38 -3.40 -23.62
CA SER A 231 41.50 -2.91 -24.66
C SER A 231 40.39 -3.92 -24.94
N TRP A 232 39.15 -3.44 -25.03
CA TRP A 232 38.05 -4.16 -25.69
C TRP A 232 37.51 -3.30 -26.84
N PRO A 233 37.11 -3.88 -27.98
CA PRO A 233 36.98 -3.14 -29.23
C PRO A 233 35.70 -2.31 -29.31
N CYS A 234 35.80 -1.18 -30.01
CA CYS A 234 34.66 -0.50 -30.62
C CYS A 234 33.80 -1.50 -31.41
N LEU A 235 32.50 -1.50 -31.12
CA LEU A 235 31.49 -1.87 -32.10
C LEU A 235 30.64 -0.63 -32.37
N ASP A 236 31.04 0.12 -33.39
CA ASP A 236 30.18 1.08 -34.07
C ASP A 236 29.24 0.30 -35.00
N GLY A 237 27.95 0.36 -34.71
CA GLY A 237 26.89 -0.24 -35.51
C GLY A 237 25.76 0.76 -35.68
N ALA A 238 25.72 1.37 -36.86
CA ALA A 238 24.83 2.44 -37.29
C ALA A 238 23.33 2.17 -37.02
N LEU A 239 22.65 3.16 -36.43
CA LEU A 239 21.19 3.24 -36.42
C LEU A 239 20.71 4.24 -37.48
N SER A 240 19.98 3.68 -38.43
CA SER A 240 19.24 4.35 -39.50
C SER A 240 18.04 5.10 -38.93
N ASN A 241 17.87 6.35 -39.35
CA ASN A 241 16.71 7.19 -39.07
C ASN A 241 15.47 6.67 -39.81
N GLN A 242 14.41 6.36 -39.07
CA GLN A 242 13.03 6.35 -39.59
C GLN A 242 12.11 7.04 -38.56
N PRO A 243 11.19 7.92 -38.99
CA PRO A 243 10.30 8.65 -38.09
C PRO A 243 9.10 7.77 -37.68
N LEU A 244 8.87 7.62 -36.38
CA LEU A 244 7.68 6.98 -35.83
C LEU A 244 6.56 8.00 -35.62
N THR A 245 5.41 7.63 -36.17
CA THR A 245 4.13 8.31 -36.17
C THR A 245 3.54 8.45 -34.75
N THR A 246 2.88 9.58 -34.53
CA THR A 246 2.20 9.97 -33.30
C THR A 246 0.99 9.08 -33.01
N ALA A 247 1.08 8.26 -31.96
CA ALA A 247 -0.06 7.62 -31.32
C ALA A 247 -0.59 8.52 -30.20
N SER A 248 -1.88 8.82 -30.27
CA SER A 248 -2.65 9.65 -29.33
C SER A 248 -2.64 9.06 -27.92
N LEU A 249 -2.04 9.79 -26.96
CA LEU A 249 -2.28 9.57 -25.53
C LEU A 249 -3.68 10.08 -25.19
N ASN A 250 -4.55 9.18 -24.72
CA ASN A 250 -5.82 9.54 -24.09
C ASN A 250 -5.54 10.40 -22.85
N GLN A 251 -5.86 11.69 -22.94
CA GLN A 251 -5.95 12.57 -21.78
C GLN A 251 -7.10 12.12 -20.88
N PRO A 252 -6.95 12.18 -19.53
CA PRO A 252 -8.06 11.97 -18.63
C PRO A 252 -9.16 13.00 -18.90
N SER A 253 -10.42 12.53 -18.96
CA SER A 253 -11.56 13.40 -19.23
C SER A 253 -11.66 14.54 -18.22
N ARG A 254 -12.01 15.75 -18.67
CA ARG A 254 -12.13 16.96 -17.83
C ARG A 254 -12.97 16.77 -16.55
N ARG A 255 -13.94 15.85 -16.55
CA ARG A 255 -14.74 15.49 -15.36
C ARG A 255 -13.91 14.97 -14.19
N SER A 256 -12.78 14.31 -14.46
CA SER A 256 -11.87 13.80 -13.43
C SER A 256 -11.10 14.90 -12.71
N LEU A 257 -10.90 16.07 -13.32
CA LEU A 257 -10.15 17.19 -12.74
C LEU A 257 -11.06 18.09 -11.91
N ASP A 258 -12.29 18.32 -12.35
CA ASP A 258 -13.28 19.11 -11.60
C ASP A 258 -13.63 18.44 -10.25
N ALA A 259 -13.73 17.11 -10.23
CA ALA A 259 -13.96 16.34 -9.00
C ALA A 259 -12.80 16.43 -7.98
N ILE A 260 -11.58 16.73 -8.44
CA ILE A 260 -10.42 16.97 -7.54
C ILE A 260 -10.62 18.30 -6.80
N GLY A 261 -11.04 19.34 -7.52
CA GLY A 261 -11.33 20.64 -6.92
C GLY A 261 -12.45 20.56 -5.88
N THR A 262 -13.52 19.81 -6.18
CA THR A 262 -14.65 19.66 -5.24
C THR A 262 -14.27 18.90 -3.97
N PHE A 263 -13.47 17.84 -4.07
CA PHE A 263 -12.98 17.11 -2.89
C PHE A 263 -12.03 17.97 -2.04
N ILE A 264 -11.12 18.71 -2.67
CA ILE A 264 -10.21 19.62 -1.97
C ILE A 264 -11.00 20.74 -1.27
N ASN A 265 -11.99 21.33 -1.92
CA ASN A 265 -12.84 22.36 -1.30
C ASN A 265 -13.65 21.79 -0.13
N ALA A 266 -14.16 20.56 -0.24
CA ALA A 266 -14.85 19.90 0.87
C ALA A 266 -13.93 19.64 2.08
N LEU A 267 -12.63 19.37 1.86
CA LEU A 267 -11.64 19.26 2.93
C LEU A 267 -11.29 20.62 3.56
N GLN A 268 -11.31 21.70 2.77
CA GLN A 268 -11.09 23.06 3.27
C GLN A 268 -12.28 23.56 4.10
N ASP A 269 -13.51 23.27 3.68
CA ASP A 269 -14.72 23.67 4.40
C ASP A 269 -14.88 22.97 5.77
N LEU A 270 -14.35 21.75 5.93
CA LEU A 270 -14.33 21.04 7.21
C LEU A 270 -13.34 21.62 8.24
N ASN A 271 -12.35 22.39 7.78
CA ASN A 271 -11.33 23.01 8.65
C ASN A 271 -11.66 24.45 9.05
N ASN A 272 -12.79 25.01 8.61
CA ASN A 272 -13.28 26.31 9.09
C ASN A 272 -14.28 26.09 10.23
N PRO A 273 -13.91 26.39 11.50
CA PRO A 273 -14.90 26.46 12.57
C PRO A 273 -15.87 27.60 12.23
N LEU A 274 -17.16 27.29 12.18
CA LEU A 274 -18.25 28.24 11.98
C LEU A 274 -18.06 29.45 12.91
N THR A 275 -17.79 30.62 12.33
CA THR A 275 -18.05 31.94 12.93
C THR A 275 -19.49 32.36 12.67
#